data_AF-A0A3A3CVT4-F1
#
_entry.id   AF-A0A3A3CVT4-F1
#
_cell.length_a   1.000
_cell.length_b   1.000
_cell.length_c   1.000
_cell.angle_alpha   90.00
_cell.angle_beta   90.00
_cell.angle_gamma   90.00
#
_symmetry.space_group_name_H-M   'P 1'
#
loop_
_entity.id
_entity.type
_entity.pdbx_description
1 polymer ?
#
loop_
_entity_poly.entity_id
_entity_poly.type
_entity_poly.pdbx_seq_one_letter_code
_entity_poly.pdbx_strand_id
1 'polypeptide(L)'
;MFMSQDKRLHLLYRVEPGCLGPTGIDFVEGFCEFAQKKIKAPVYAQFGFVPRYDKALPEREYTIGNKNLSDTQVIAFLDKFDKEKSDFEDQIDELLSHAIDAYLNRL
;
A
#
# COMPACT_ATOMS: atom_id res chain seq x y z
N MET A 1 -6.74 11.46 -18.67
CA MET A 1 -8.10 11.23 -18.12
C MET A 1 -8.05 11.52 -16.63
N PHE A 2 -8.86 12.45 -16.12
CA PHE A 2 -8.91 12.77 -14.69
C PHE A 2 -9.99 11.91 -14.02
N MET A 3 -9.61 11.07 -13.06
CA MET A 3 -10.53 10.34 -12.19
C MET A 3 -10.75 11.10 -10.89
N SER A 4 -12.02 11.20 -10.46
CA SER A 4 -12.38 11.73 -9.15
C SER A 4 -11.83 10.83 -8.04
N GLN A 5 -11.43 11.42 -6.91
CA GLN A 5 -10.75 10.70 -5.83
C GLN A 5 -11.61 9.57 -5.24
N ASP A 6 -12.92 9.78 -5.15
CA ASP A 6 -13.90 8.81 -4.64
C ASP A 6 -14.05 7.56 -5.52
N LYS A 7 -13.57 7.61 -6.78
CA LYS A 7 -13.63 6.50 -7.74
C LYS A 7 -12.30 5.75 -7.87
N ARG A 8 -11.26 6.18 -7.16
CA ARG A 8 -9.97 5.48 -7.17
C ARG A 8 -9.99 4.32 -6.21
N LEU A 9 -9.22 3.28 -6.56
CA LEU A 9 -8.94 2.17 -5.66
C LEU A 9 -8.00 2.65 -4.56
N HIS A 10 -8.45 2.67 -3.32
CA HIS A 10 -7.58 2.91 -2.18
C HIS A 10 -7.05 1.56 -1.71
N LEU A 11 -5.73 1.42 -1.70
CA LEU A 11 -5.01 0.34 -1.03
C LEU A 11 -4.52 0.86 0.31
N LEU A 12 -4.97 0.25 1.40
CA LEU A 12 -4.35 0.37 2.71
C LEU A 12 -3.39 -0.80 2.89
N TYR A 13 -2.09 -0.50 2.95
CA TYR A 13 -1.04 -1.48 3.20
C TYR A 13 -0.57 -1.36 4.65
N ARG A 14 -0.68 -2.46 5.40
CA ARG A 14 -0.27 -2.55 6.80
C ARG A 14 1.12 -3.17 6.88
N VAL A 15 2.12 -2.36 7.19
CA VAL A 15 3.54 -2.75 7.21
C VAL A 15 3.88 -3.43 8.53
N GLU A 16 4.34 -4.67 8.50
CA GLU A 16 4.83 -5.32 9.72
C GLU A 16 6.14 -4.68 10.21
N PRO A 17 6.30 -4.40 11.52
CA PRO A 17 7.55 -3.88 12.05
C PRO A 17 8.77 -4.75 11.69
N GLY A 18 8.59 -6.07 11.61
CA GLY A 18 9.67 -6.99 11.25
C GLY A 18 10.29 -6.76 9.87
N CYS A 19 9.57 -6.11 8.94
CA CYS A 19 10.10 -5.75 7.62
C CYS A 19 11.25 -4.73 7.71
N LEU A 20 11.36 -4.00 8.81
CA LEU A 20 12.42 -3.01 9.07
C LEU A 20 13.56 -3.59 9.93
N GLY A 21 13.57 -4.91 10.16
CA GLY A 21 14.57 -5.60 10.96
C GLY A 21 14.18 -5.78 12.45
N PRO A 22 15.12 -6.26 13.30
CA PRO A 22 14.82 -6.66 14.69
C PRO A 22 14.29 -5.54 15.59
N THR A 23 14.69 -4.29 15.32
CA THR A 23 14.25 -3.09 16.04
C THR A 23 13.19 -2.30 15.28
N GLY A 24 12.59 -2.90 14.24
CA GLY A 24 11.66 -2.21 13.35
C GLY A 24 10.41 -1.65 14.04
N ILE A 25 10.07 -2.13 15.25
CA ILE A 25 8.98 -1.57 16.07
C ILE A 25 9.22 -0.10 16.46
N ASP A 26 10.48 0.30 16.63
CA ASP A 26 10.85 1.68 16.97
C ASP A 26 10.76 2.63 15.75
N PHE A 27 10.69 2.06 14.54
CA PHE A 27 10.86 2.78 13.29
C PHE A 27 9.65 2.73 12.36
N VAL A 28 8.73 1.79 12.56
CA VAL A 28 7.61 1.51 11.64
C VAL A 28 6.68 2.70 11.43
N GLU A 29 6.39 3.48 12.49
CA GLU A 29 5.55 4.68 12.38
C GLU A 29 6.19 5.73 11.46
N GLY A 30 7.48 6.05 11.73
CA GLY A 30 8.24 6.98 10.90
C GLY A 30 8.44 6.49 9.46
N PHE A 31 8.58 5.18 9.28
CA PHE A 31 8.63 4.57 7.96
C PHE A 31 7.30 4.75 7.20
N CYS A 32 6.15 4.49 7.84
CA CYS A 32 4.85 4.67 7.19
C CYS A 32 4.62 6.12 6.74
N GLU A 33 4.98 7.11 7.57
CA GLU A 33 4.93 8.52 7.17
C GLU A 33 5.87 8.83 6.00
N PHE A 34 7.06 8.23 5.99
CA PHE A 34 8.01 8.38 4.90
C PHE A 34 7.48 7.77 3.60
N ALA A 35 6.97 6.54 3.65
CA ALA A 35 6.38 5.83 2.52
C ALA A 35 5.20 6.62 1.93
N GLN A 36 4.33 7.16 2.77
CA GLN A 36 3.19 8.00 2.37
C GLN A 36 3.61 9.21 1.51
N LYS A 37 4.79 9.79 1.79
CA LYS A 37 5.33 10.94 1.06
C LYS A 37 6.08 10.52 -0.21
N LYS A 38 6.85 9.42 -0.11
CA LYS A 38 7.82 8.98 -1.12
C LYS A 38 7.18 8.16 -2.23
N ILE A 39 6.30 7.22 -1.89
CA ILE A 39 5.68 6.30 -2.85
C ILE A 39 4.54 7.01 -3.57
N LYS A 40 4.53 6.94 -4.90
CA LYS A 40 3.49 7.54 -5.73
C LYS A 40 2.58 6.46 -6.28
N ALA A 41 1.29 6.60 -6.01
CA ALA A 41 0.26 5.75 -6.59
C ALA A 41 0.03 6.09 -8.08
N PRO A 42 -0.37 5.11 -8.91
CA PRO A 42 -0.84 5.38 -10.25
C PRO A 42 -2.15 6.19 -10.22
N VAL A 43 -2.51 6.80 -11.35
CA VAL A 43 -3.65 7.75 -11.44
C VAL A 43 -5.02 7.16 -11.04
N TYR A 44 -5.19 5.84 -11.13
CA TYR A 44 -6.41 5.12 -10.80
C TYR A 44 -6.48 4.63 -9.35
N ALA A 45 -5.41 4.82 -8.57
CA ALA A 45 -5.30 4.35 -7.20
C ALA A 45 -4.86 5.44 -6.22
N GLN A 46 -4.96 5.12 -4.94
CA GLN A 46 -4.35 5.84 -3.83
C GLN A 46 -3.76 4.81 -2.86
N PHE A 47 -2.61 5.13 -2.27
CA PHE A 47 -1.96 4.26 -1.29
C PHE A 47 -1.99 4.91 0.08
N GLY A 48 -2.34 4.13 1.09
CA GLY A 48 -2.20 4.44 2.51
C GLY A 48 -1.28 3.42 3.17
N PHE A 49 -0.39 3.88 4.03
CA PHE A 49 0.54 3.02 4.76
C PHE A 49 0.37 3.22 6.26
N VAL A 50 0.20 2.13 6.99
CA VAL A 50 0.10 2.13 8.46
C VAL A 50 0.88 0.97 9.05
N PRO A 51 1.30 1.00 10.32
CA PRO A 51 1.90 -0.16 10.96
C PRO A 51 0.90 -1.30 11.13
N ARG A 52 1.40 -2.53 11.04
CA ARG A 52 0.67 -3.76 11.35
C ARG A 52 1.11 -4.32 12.69
N TYR A 53 0.48 -3.84 13.76
CA TYR A 53 0.66 -4.42 15.10
C TYR A 53 -0.27 -5.61 15.34
N ASP A 54 -1.49 -5.53 14.81
CA ASP A 54 -2.46 -6.61 14.87
C ASP A 54 -2.36 -7.49 13.60
N LYS A 55 -1.88 -8.72 13.78
CA LYS A 55 -1.75 -9.70 12.70
C LYS A 55 -3.09 -10.33 12.28
N ALA A 56 -4.15 -10.15 13.06
CA ALA A 56 -5.49 -10.57 12.68
C ALA A 56 -6.07 -9.72 11.54
N LEU A 57 -5.61 -8.47 11.39
CA LEU A 57 -5.97 -7.63 10.25
C LEU A 57 -5.19 -8.05 8.99
N PRO A 58 -5.81 -8.00 7.81
CA PRO A 58 -5.12 -8.31 6.56
C PRO A 58 -4.04 -7.26 6.26
N GLU A 59 -2.94 -7.71 5.66
CA GLU A 59 -1.86 -6.83 5.21
C GLU A 59 -2.37 -5.79 4.22
N ARG A 60 -3.25 -6.19 3.30
CA ARG A 60 -3.82 -5.33 2.27
C ARG A 60 -5.33 -5.25 2.42
N GLU A 61 -5.85 -4.03 2.36
CA GLU A 61 -7.28 -3.76 2.33
C GLU A 61 -7.60 -2.79 1.19
N TYR A 62 -8.69 -3.07 0.48
CA TYR A 62 -9.06 -2.37 -0.73
C TYR A 62 -10.42 -1.70 -0.57
N THR A 63 -10.49 -0.40 -0.87
CA THR A 63 -11.75 0.37 -0.82
C THR A 63 -11.94 1.27 -2.04
N ILE A 64 -13.20 1.56 -2.36
CA ILE A 64 -13.60 2.67 -3.24
C ILE A 64 -14.60 3.52 -2.49
N GLY A 65 -14.29 4.81 -2.31
CA GLY A 65 -15.00 5.66 -1.36
C GLY A 65 -15.00 5.01 0.03
N ASN A 66 -16.18 4.73 0.58
CA ASN A 66 -16.34 4.14 1.91
C ASN A 66 -16.71 2.63 1.86
N LYS A 67 -16.49 1.96 0.72
CA LYS A 67 -16.88 0.55 0.53
C LYS A 67 -15.64 -0.33 0.42
N ASN A 68 -15.56 -1.33 1.30
CA ASN A 68 -14.61 -2.44 1.16
C ASN A 68 -14.94 -3.26 -0.08
N LEU A 69 -13.89 -3.72 -0.76
CA LEU A 69 -13.99 -4.58 -1.92
C LEU A 69 -13.58 -6.01 -1.56
N SER A 70 -14.29 -6.98 -2.13
CA SER A 70 -13.80 -8.36 -2.21
C SER A 70 -12.69 -8.48 -3.25
N ASP A 71 -11.91 -9.56 -3.18
CA ASP A 71 -10.83 -9.83 -4.13
C ASP A 71 -11.32 -9.81 -5.59
N THR A 72 -12.45 -10.45 -5.88
CA THR A 72 -13.08 -10.43 -7.21
C THR A 72 -13.44 -9.01 -7.68
N GLN A 73 -13.87 -8.14 -6.77
CA GLN A 73 -14.18 -6.74 -7.10
C GLN A 73 -12.92 -5.91 -7.37
N VAL A 74 -11.81 -6.21 -6.68
CA VAL A 74 -10.50 -5.59 -6.94
C VAL A 74 -9.99 -5.99 -8.32
N ILE A 75 -10.02 -7.29 -8.65
CA ILE A 75 -9.64 -7.79 -9.98
C ILE A 75 -10.46 -7.10 -11.07
N ALA A 76 -11.79 -7.09 -10.93
CA ALA A 76 -12.68 -6.44 -11.91
C ALA A 76 -12.51 -4.91 -11.98
N PHE A 77 -11.98 -4.26 -10.94
CA PHE A 77 -11.63 -2.85 -11.00
C PHE A 77 -10.34 -2.62 -11.79
N LEU A 78 -9.29 -3.39 -11.48
CA LEU A 78 -7.97 -3.25 -12.10
C LEU A 78 -7.99 -3.62 -13.59
N ASP A 79 -8.80 -4.59 -13.98
CA ASP A 79 -9.01 -5.00 -15.37
C ASP A 79 -9.45 -3.83 -16.29
N LYS A 80 -10.20 -2.86 -15.75
CA LYS A 80 -10.62 -1.64 -16.49
C LYS A 80 -9.44 -0.73 -16.89
N PHE A 81 -8.26 -0.99 -16.36
CA PHE A 81 -7.02 -0.28 -16.63
C PHE A 81 -5.96 -1.19 -17.25
N ASP A 82 -6.35 -2.38 -17.73
CA ASP A 82 -5.46 -3.41 -18.27
C ASP A 82 -4.37 -3.80 -17.26
N LYS A 83 -4.78 -4.02 -16.00
CA LYS A 83 -3.89 -4.42 -14.90
C LYS A 83 -4.36 -5.70 -14.24
N GLU A 84 -3.42 -6.63 -14.07
CA GLU A 84 -3.60 -7.78 -13.20
C GLU A 84 -3.35 -7.41 -11.73
N LYS A 85 -4.08 -8.08 -10.83
CA LYS A 85 -3.96 -7.82 -9.39
C LYS A 85 -2.59 -8.21 -8.85
N SER A 86 -2.03 -9.34 -9.30
CA SER A 86 -0.67 -9.77 -8.93
C SER A 86 0.36 -8.74 -9.33
N ASP A 87 0.34 -8.29 -10.58
CA ASP A 87 1.32 -7.31 -11.08
C ASP A 87 1.22 -5.97 -10.35
N PHE A 88 0.00 -5.56 -10.00
CA PHE A 88 -0.21 -4.39 -9.16
C PHE A 88 0.39 -4.62 -7.77
N GLU A 89 0.08 -5.72 -7.10
CA GLU A 89 0.61 -6.03 -5.76
C GLU A 89 2.14 -6.13 -5.75
N ASP A 90 2.74 -6.81 -6.73
CA ASP A 90 4.19 -6.95 -6.89
C ASP A 90 4.89 -5.59 -7.07
N GLN A 91 4.29 -4.68 -7.85
CA GLN A 91 4.82 -3.31 -7.99
C GLN A 91 4.81 -2.55 -6.66
N ILE A 92 3.77 -2.70 -5.83
CA ILE A 92 3.74 -2.05 -4.52
C ILE A 92 4.81 -2.67 -3.59
N ASP A 93 4.98 -3.98 -3.62
CA ASP A 93 6.00 -4.66 -2.81
C ASP A 93 7.41 -4.22 -3.20
N GLU A 94 7.70 -4.09 -4.50
CA GLU A 94 8.97 -3.55 -4.99
C GLU A 94 9.19 -2.10 -4.53
N LEU A 95 8.16 -1.25 -4.62
CA LEU A 95 8.23 0.13 -4.14
C LEU A 95 8.47 0.23 -2.64
N LEU A 96 7.84 -0.65 -1.86
CA LEU A 96 8.02 -0.73 -0.41
C LEU A 96 9.43 -1.21 -0.05
N SER A 97 9.94 -2.23 -0.72
CA SER A 97 11.30 -2.73 -0.53
C SER A 97 12.34 -1.61 -0.73
N HIS A 98 12.26 -0.91 -1.86
CA HIS A 98 13.13 0.25 -2.12
C HIS A 98 12.93 1.39 -1.11
N ALA A 99 11.71 1.61 -0.63
CA ALA A 99 11.44 2.62 0.39
C ALA A 99 12.04 2.24 1.74
N ILE A 100 12.00 0.95 2.13
CA ILE A 100 12.61 0.43 3.35
C ILE A 100 14.11 0.70 3.33
N ASP A 101 14.79 0.29 2.25
CA ASP A 101 16.23 0.53 2.09
C ASP A 101 16.56 2.03 2.16
N ALA A 102 15.79 2.86 1.45
CA ALA A 102 15.99 4.30 1.46
C ALA A 102 15.74 4.95 2.82
N TYR A 103 14.83 4.40 3.62
CA TYR A 103 14.52 4.90 4.95
C TYR A 103 15.61 4.50 5.96
N LEU A 104 15.99 3.23 5.97
CA LEU A 104 17.01 2.69 6.88
C LEU A 104 18.39 3.32 6.63
N ASN A 105 18.75 3.60 5.37
CA ASN A 105 20.00 4.30 5.05
C ASN A 105 20.06 5.77 5.52
N ARG A 106 18.97 6.32 6.06
CA ARG A 106 18.90 7.69 6.59
C ARG A 106 18.92 7.75 8.12
N LEU A 107 18.77 6.60 8.79
CA LEU A 107 18.84 6.47 10.25
C LEU A 107 20.31 6.46 10.70
#